data_AF-A0A7S2LKV1-F1
#
_entry.id   AF-A0A7S2LKV1-F1
#
_cell.length_a   1.000
_cell.length_b   1.000
_cell.length_c   1.000
_cell.angle_alpha   90.00
_cell.angle_beta   90.00
_cell.angle_gamma   90.00
#
_symmetry.space_group_name_H-M   'P 1'
#
loop_
_entity.id
_entity.type
_entity.pdbx_description
1 polymer ?
#
loop_
_entity_poly.entity_id
_entity_poly.type
_entity_poly.pdbx_seq_one_letter_code
_entity_poly.pdbx_strand_id
1 'polypeptide(L)'
;MMSATYATYPISGGNLNPAVSFSAGLVGHLRWTVVVRYWMCQLAAGTVASFCLRALFAPDRLPGVAPVPPFTWEYAVAAEVIYTFLLCFVWNNCAASKRNNPKDDNNHFYALAIGCVELAGGFAVSRISGAAFNPAVAVGFSYGNNFRWAFAWLVAELVGATLAAINFRAVRPEEYNPPEGLYLTDYEPKLHVRCASEFLGTFVLVLTVGLNLTMGLRAASFSSAAALMCMTYSLGNVSGAHFNPAVTLAVVLSGRDKCLPADGAAYVICQVMSGACAGVLYSQFHAAGPSTGLTFALQPGDGYGPNSAGVVEMFFTFVLAYAFLACATVGAPGSWRTTQRFYTALAIGSCVTAGGFAVGRISGGELNPAVSVGVASANLAHWGRRPPPPFASCIVYSLWQLTGGLLASVVFSLTHPDEYKKEPLLAK
;
A
#
# COMPACT_ATOMS: atom_id res chain seq x y z
N MET A 1 5.74 13.82 7.76
CA MET A 1 4.31 13.89 7.38
C MET A 1 3.40 13.44 8.52
N MET A 2 3.39 12.16 8.91
CA MET A 2 2.50 11.60 9.96
C MET A 2 2.28 12.49 11.19
N SER A 3 3.36 12.88 11.89
CA SER A 3 3.25 13.70 13.10
C SER A 3 2.63 15.07 12.85
N ALA A 4 2.99 15.71 11.74
CA ALA A 4 2.43 17.01 11.35
C ALA A 4 0.95 16.89 10.96
N THR A 5 0.58 15.79 10.28
CA THR A 5 -0.82 15.51 9.96
C THR A 5 -1.64 15.35 11.24
N TYR A 6 -1.21 14.51 12.21
CA TYR A 6 -1.91 14.40 13.50
C TYR A 6 -2.02 15.73 14.24
N ALA A 7 -0.91 16.49 14.33
CA ALA A 7 -0.86 17.74 15.08
C ALA A 7 -1.76 18.83 14.48
N THR A 8 -1.93 18.84 13.15
CA THR A 8 -2.68 19.89 12.45
C THR A 8 -4.05 19.46 11.95
N TYR A 9 -4.40 18.17 12.05
CA TYR A 9 -5.68 17.63 11.57
C TYR A 9 -6.91 18.37 12.12
N PRO A 10 -7.02 18.68 13.43
CA PRO A 10 -8.20 19.37 13.96
C PRO A 10 -8.39 20.79 13.41
N ILE A 11 -7.36 21.39 12.81
CA ILE A 11 -7.39 22.77 12.32
C ILE A 11 -7.52 22.81 10.80
N SER A 12 -6.66 22.08 10.08
CA SER A 12 -6.56 22.15 8.61
C SER A 12 -6.98 20.88 7.88
N GLY A 13 -7.36 19.83 8.61
CA GLY A 13 -7.52 18.47 8.07
C GLY A 13 -6.19 17.81 7.71
N GLY A 14 -5.05 18.35 8.18
CA GLY A 14 -3.73 17.79 7.93
C GLY A 14 -3.32 17.86 6.44
N ASN A 15 -3.92 18.77 5.69
CA ASN A 15 -3.63 19.04 4.28
C ASN A 15 -2.31 19.81 4.16
N LEU A 16 -1.20 19.09 4.05
CA LEU A 16 0.17 19.65 4.00
C LEU A 16 0.81 19.51 2.60
N ASN A 17 0.00 19.22 1.58
CA ASN A 17 0.43 18.91 0.23
C ASN A 17 -0.58 19.46 -0.80
N PRO A 18 -0.15 20.28 -1.79
CA PRO A 18 -1.04 20.81 -2.81
C PRO A 18 -1.78 19.72 -3.61
N ALA A 19 -1.12 18.61 -3.97
CA ALA A 19 -1.76 17.51 -4.69
C ALA A 19 -2.88 16.86 -3.85
N VAL A 20 -2.67 16.70 -2.54
CA VAL A 20 -3.68 16.18 -1.61
C VAL A 20 -4.87 17.16 -1.51
N SER A 21 -4.61 18.46 -1.34
CA SER A 21 -5.68 19.46 -1.29
C SER A 21 -6.47 19.55 -2.60
N PHE A 22 -5.81 19.33 -3.73
CA PHE A 22 -6.46 19.25 -5.04
C PHE A 22 -7.35 18.02 -5.17
N SER A 23 -6.83 16.84 -4.81
CA SER A 23 -7.62 15.60 -4.74
C SER A 23 -8.83 15.76 -3.82
N ALA A 24 -8.65 16.39 -2.65
CA ALA A 24 -9.72 16.69 -1.71
C ALA A 24 -10.81 17.58 -2.31
N GLY A 25 -10.43 18.55 -3.15
CA GLY A 25 -11.37 19.36 -3.95
C GLY A 25 -12.11 18.53 -4.99
N LEU A 26 -11.40 17.66 -5.72
CA LEU A 26 -11.99 16.78 -6.73
C LEU A 26 -13.02 15.81 -6.13
N VAL A 27 -12.79 15.28 -4.93
CA VAL A 27 -13.77 14.40 -4.24
C VAL A 27 -14.86 15.15 -3.48
N GLY A 28 -14.89 16.49 -3.57
CA GLY A 28 -15.91 17.33 -2.93
C GLY A 28 -15.76 17.48 -1.42
N HIS A 29 -14.62 17.08 -0.84
CA HIS A 29 -14.35 17.22 0.58
C HIS A 29 -13.94 18.66 0.96
N LEU A 30 -13.21 19.35 0.08
CA LEU A 30 -12.83 20.76 0.25
C LEU A 30 -13.47 21.65 -0.80
N ARG A 31 -13.87 22.87 -0.40
CA ARG A 31 -14.24 23.93 -1.33
C ARG A 31 -12.99 24.42 -2.07
N TRP A 32 -13.08 24.68 -3.37
CA TRP A 32 -11.97 25.17 -4.19
C TRP A 32 -11.31 26.46 -3.67
N THR A 33 -12.08 27.36 -3.05
CA THR A 33 -11.54 28.55 -2.40
C THR A 33 -10.59 28.22 -1.24
N VAL A 34 -10.83 27.12 -0.52
CA VAL A 34 -9.95 26.62 0.54
C VAL A 34 -8.73 25.95 -0.07
N VAL A 35 -8.90 25.15 -1.13
CA VAL A 35 -7.78 24.51 -1.85
C VAL A 35 -6.75 25.54 -2.30
N VAL A 36 -7.18 26.63 -2.94
CA VAL A 36 -6.27 27.71 -3.40
C VAL A 36 -5.55 28.38 -2.22
N ARG A 37 -6.24 28.61 -1.10
CA ARG A 37 -5.63 29.18 0.11
C ARG A 37 -4.59 28.24 0.72
N TYR A 38 -4.89 26.94 0.76
CA TYR A 38 -3.95 25.93 1.24
C TYR A 38 -2.72 25.85 0.34
N TRP A 39 -2.90 25.88 -0.98
CA TRP A 39 -1.78 25.91 -1.92
C TRP A 39 -0.84 27.10 -1.68
N MET A 40 -1.39 28.31 -1.47
CA MET A 40 -0.57 29.49 -1.14
C MET A 40 0.27 29.25 0.13
N CYS A 41 -0.35 28.75 1.20
CA CYS A 41 0.36 28.46 2.46
C CYS A 41 1.40 27.34 2.30
N GLN A 42 1.05 26.26 1.60
CA GLN A 42 1.92 25.09 1.41
C GLN A 42 3.14 25.45 0.56
N LEU A 43 2.96 26.18 -0.55
CA LEU A 43 4.06 26.65 -1.41
C LEU A 43 4.95 27.66 -0.67
N ALA A 44 4.37 28.55 0.13
CA ALA A 44 5.15 29.46 0.99
C ALA A 44 5.96 28.66 2.03
N ALA A 45 5.37 27.66 2.67
CA ALA A 45 6.06 26.79 3.62
C ALA A 45 7.21 26.01 2.96
N GLY A 46 6.99 25.46 1.75
CA GLY A 46 8.05 24.80 0.97
C GLY A 46 9.20 25.74 0.60
N THR A 47 8.89 27.00 0.30
CA THR A 47 9.87 28.06 0.06
C THR A 47 10.70 28.35 1.31
N VAL A 48 10.05 28.53 2.47
CA VAL A 48 10.73 28.75 3.76
C VAL A 48 11.60 27.56 4.13
N ALA A 49 11.09 26.33 3.96
CA ALA A 49 11.87 25.12 4.22
C ALA A 49 13.13 25.03 3.35
N SER A 50 13.06 25.45 2.08
CA SER A 50 14.23 25.54 1.20
C SER A 50 15.30 26.49 1.73
N PHE A 51 14.90 27.69 2.18
CA PHE A 51 15.84 28.64 2.79
C PHE A 51 16.46 28.11 4.08
N CYS A 52 15.68 27.44 4.93
CA CYS A 52 16.20 26.78 6.12
C CYS A 52 17.23 25.70 5.77
N LEU A 53 16.95 24.85 4.79
CA LEU A 53 17.89 23.82 4.33
C LEU A 53 19.18 24.45 3.78
N ARG A 54 19.08 25.52 2.99
CA ARG A 54 20.22 26.24 2.42
C ARG A 54 21.10 26.88 3.49
N ALA A 55 20.47 27.43 4.54
CA ALA A 55 21.19 27.97 5.69
C ALA A 55 21.94 26.88 6.47
N LEU A 56 21.40 25.66 6.54
CA LEU A 56 22.01 24.54 7.27
C LEU A 56 23.12 23.82 6.51
N PHE A 57 22.97 23.62 5.19
CA PHE A 57 23.81 22.68 4.41
C PHE A 57 24.71 23.33 3.35
N ALA A 58 24.81 24.67 3.37
CA ALA A 58 25.42 25.51 2.34
C ALA A 58 24.65 25.51 0.99
N PRO A 59 24.46 26.67 0.33
CA PRO A 59 23.58 26.80 -0.83
C PRO A 59 23.93 25.92 -2.03
N ASP A 60 25.21 25.65 -2.25
CA ASP A 60 25.72 25.01 -3.48
C ASP A 60 25.62 23.47 -3.44
N ARG A 61 25.14 22.89 -2.33
CA ARG A 61 25.13 21.44 -2.11
C ARG A 61 23.75 20.80 -2.15
N LEU A 62 22.68 21.58 -2.29
CA LEU A 62 21.32 21.05 -2.30
C LEU A 62 20.85 20.76 -3.73
N PRO A 63 20.76 19.47 -4.13
CA PRO A 63 20.25 19.11 -5.44
C PRO A 63 18.77 19.50 -5.56
N GLY A 64 18.37 20.02 -6.71
CA GLY A 64 16.96 20.23 -7.03
C GLY A 64 16.25 18.91 -7.39
N VAL A 65 14.93 18.97 -7.54
CA VAL A 65 14.17 17.85 -8.12
C VAL A 65 14.60 17.63 -9.57
N ALA A 66 14.85 16.38 -9.93
CA ALA A 66 15.21 15.93 -11.27
C ALA A 66 15.17 14.40 -11.33
N PRO A 67 15.09 13.79 -12.53
CA PRO A 67 15.32 12.36 -12.69
C PRO A 67 16.69 11.96 -12.15
N VAL A 68 16.76 10.84 -11.44
CA VAL A 68 17.99 10.33 -10.85
C VAL A 68 18.63 9.32 -11.79
N PRO A 69 19.86 9.55 -12.30
CA PRO A 69 20.54 8.59 -13.16
C PRO A 69 20.67 7.21 -12.48
N PRO A 70 20.53 6.10 -13.23
CA PRO A 70 20.45 6.01 -14.70
C PRO A 70 19.06 6.26 -15.30
N PHE A 71 18.04 6.55 -14.49
CA PHE A 71 16.67 6.69 -14.97
C PHE A 71 16.46 7.97 -15.78
N THR A 72 15.77 7.82 -16.91
CA THR A 72 15.30 8.93 -17.72
C THR A 72 14.05 9.56 -17.09
N TRP A 73 13.64 10.70 -17.64
CA TRP A 73 12.52 11.48 -17.11
C TRP A 73 11.18 10.73 -17.13
N GLU A 74 10.98 9.78 -18.05
CA GLU A 74 9.73 9.01 -18.11
C GLU A 74 9.53 8.18 -16.84
N TYR A 75 10.60 7.52 -16.36
CA TYR A 75 10.56 6.72 -15.13
C TYR A 75 10.35 7.59 -13.89
N ALA A 76 11.01 8.76 -13.84
CA ALA A 76 10.85 9.70 -12.73
C ALA A 76 9.42 10.25 -12.65
N VAL A 77 8.85 10.68 -13.78
CA VAL A 77 7.46 11.14 -13.85
C VAL A 77 6.49 10.00 -13.51
N ALA A 78 6.70 8.79 -14.01
CA ALA A 78 5.86 7.64 -13.67
C ALA A 78 5.88 7.36 -12.16
N ALA A 79 7.06 7.39 -11.53
CA ALA A 79 7.20 7.22 -10.09
C ALA A 79 6.45 8.29 -9.28
N GLU A 80 6.56 9.57 -9.67
CA GLU A 80 5.83 10.67 -9.03
C GLU A 80 4.32 10.56 -9.22
N VAL A 81 3.84 10.17 -10.41
CA VAL A 81 2.41 9.91 -10.66
C VAL A 81 1.90 8.79 -9.74
N ILE A 82 2.62 7.65 -9.67
CA ILE A 82 2.18 6.45 -8.94
C ILE A 82 2.11 6.70 -7.43
N TYR A 83 3.15 7.30 -6.84
CA TYR A 83 3.17 7.49 -5.39
C TYR A 83 2.42 8.75 -4.93
N THR A 84 2.23 9.75 -5.80
CA THR A 84 1.26 10.83 -5.52
C THR A 84 -0.18 10.32 -5.63
N PHE A 85 -0.46 9.45 -6.61
CA PHE A 85 -1.71 8.70 -6.66
C PHE A 85 -1.95 7.97 -5.35
N LEU A 86 -0.97 7.19 -4.87
CA LEU A 86 -1.09 6.45 -3.62
C LEU A 86 -1.34 7.38 -2.43
N LEU A 87 -0.61 8.50 -2.35
CA LEU A 87 -0.74 9.47 -1.26
C LEU A 87 -2.13 10.10 -1.22
N CYS A 88 -2.61 10.58 -2.37
CA CYS A 88 -3.93 11.19 -2.49
C CYS A 88 -5.05 10.15 -2.30
N PHE A 89 -4.86 8.93 -2.79
CA PHE A 89 -5.84 7.86 -2.66
C PHE A 89 -5.99 7.42 -1.20
N VAL A 90 -4.88 7.23 -0.49
CA VAL A 90 -4.88 6.90 0.94
C VAL A 90 -5.48 8.04 1.75
N TRP A 91 -5.16 9.30 1.43
CA TRP A 91 -5.77 10.45 2.09
C TRP A 91 -7.28 10.50 1.87
N ASN A 92 -7.76 10.33 0.63
CA ASN A 92 -9.19 10.31 0.32
C ASN A 92 -9.91 9.20 1.10
N ASN A 93 -9.32 7.99 1.16
CA ASN A 93 -9.92 6.86 1.86
C ASN A 93 -9.86 7.02 3.38
N CYS A 94 -8.76 7.46 3.96
CA CYS A 94 -8.59 7.44 5.41
C CYS A 94 -9.05 8.74 6.09
N ALA A 95 -8.85 9.90 5.46
CA ALA A 95 -9.21 11.20 6.03
C ALA A 95 -10.52 11.76 5.48
N ALA A 96 -10.80 11.59 4.18
CA ALA A 96 -11.94 12.25 3.53
C ALA A 96 -13.24 11.44 3.55
N SER A 97 -13.14 10.12 3.45
CA SER A 97 -14.28 9.20 3.39
C SER A 97 -15.16 9.34 4.63
N LYS A 98 -16.45 9.58 4.42
CA LYS A 98 -17.47 9.63 5.47
C LYS A 98 -17.68 8.25 6.08
N ARG A 99 -17.54 7.18 5.29
CA ARG A 99 -17.67 5.81 5.78
C ARG A 99 -16.54 5.41 6.75
N ASN A 100 -15.31 5.87 6.49
CA ASN A 100 -14.18 5.69 7.41
C ASN A 100 -14.15 6.72 8.56
N ASN A 101 -14.95 7.78 8.47
CA ASN A 101 -15.03 8.85 9.45
C ASN A 101 -16.49 9.19 9.77
N PRO A 102 -17.25 8.23 10.35
CA PRO A 102 -18.60 8.51 10.81
C PRO A 102 -18.55 9.58 11.90
N LYS A 103 -19.57 10.45 11.94
CA LYS A 103 -19.61 11.70 12.73
C LYS A 103 -19.13 11.55 14.18
N ASP A 104 -19.45 10.43 14.82
CA ASP A 104 -19.20 10.20 16.25
C ASP A 104 -18.16 9.09 16.52
N ASP A 105 -17.56 8.49 15.49
CA ASP A 105 -16.58 7.39 15.62
C ASP A 105 -15.51 7.47 14.51
N ASN A 106 -14.87 8.64 14.41
CA ASN A 106 -13.81 8.89 13.44
C ASN A 106 -12.61 7.97 13.65
N ASN A 107 -11.95 7.60 12.56
CA ASN A 107 -10.74 6.79 12.71
C ASN A 107 -9.55 7.60 13.25
N HIS A 108 -8.62 6.89 13.89
CA HIS A 108 -7.37 7.46 14.39
C HIS A 108 -6.14 6.99 13.61
N PHE A 109 -6.30 6.18 12.57
CA PHE A 109 -5.18 5.64 11.79
C PHE A 109 -4.81 6.49 10.57
N TYR A 110 -5.61 7.50 10.19
CA TYR A 110 -5.44 8.26 8.95
C TYR A 110 -4.01 8.79 8.75
N ALA A 111 -3.42 9.42 9.76
CA ALA A 111 -2.08 10.00 9.63
C ALA A 111 -0.97 8.94 9.61
N LEU A 112 -1.17 7.80 10.30
CA LEU A 112 -0.29 6.63 10.16
C LEU A 112 -0.35 6.08 8.73
N ALA A 113 -1.55 5.90 8.17
CA ALA A 113 -1.74 5.43 6.80
C ALA A 113 -1.06 6.37 5.78
N ILE A 114 -1.26 7.68 5.92
CA ILE A 114 -0.59 8.71 5.08
C ILE A 114 0.93 8.65 5.25
N GLY A 115 1.42 8.52 6.48
CA GLY A 115 2.85 8.36 6.75
C GLY A 115 3.47 7.10 6.12
N CYS A 116 2.73 6.00 6.11
CA CYS A 116 3.14 4.75 5.48
C CYS A 116 3.28 4.90 3.95
N VAL A 117 2.54 5.80 3.29
CA VAL A 117 2.77 6.08 1.86
C VAL A 117 4.14 6.68 1.61
N GLU A 118 4.54 7.66 2.43
CA GLU A 118 5.85 8.31 2.33
C GLU A 118 6.99 7.30 2.59
N LEU A 119 6.79 6.35 3.51
CA LEU A 119 7.73 5.27 3.74
C LEU A 119 7.79 4.30 2.55
N ALA A 120 6.64 3.92 2.00
CA ALA A 120 6.58 3.06 0.82
C ALA A 120 7.30 3.71 -0.38
N GLY A 121 6.88 4.92 -0.78
CA GLY A 121 7.42 5.62 -1.95
C GLY A 121 8.82 6.17 -1.75
N GLY A 122 9.12 6.70 -0.56
CA GLY A 122 10.43 7.25 -0.24
C GLY A 122 11.54 6.21 -0.38
N PHE A 123 11.31 4.97 0.06
CA PHE A 123 12.26 3.89 -0.21
C PHE A 123 12.15 3.40 -1.66
N ALA A 124 10.96 3.12 -2.18
CA ALA A 124 10.82 2.50 -3.49
C ALA A 124 11.37 3.35 -4.66
N VAL A 125 11.23 4.69 -4.61
CA VAL A 125 11.51 5.55 -5.78
C VAL A 125 12.36 6.79 -5.51
N SER A 126 12.92 6.98 -4.31
CA SER A 126 13.83 8.13 -4.06
C SER A 126 15.04 8.15 -5.00
N ARG A 127 15.57 6.98 -5.38
CA ARG A 127 16.66 6.85 -6.35
C ARG A 127 16.20 6.81 -7.82
N ILE A 128 14.93 7.10 -8.08
CA ILE A 128 14.34 7.23 -9.42
C ILE A 128 13.94 8.69 -9.66
N SER A 129 13.14 9.28 -8.77
CA SER A 129 12.59 10.65 -8.92
C SER A 129 12.99 11.61 -7.80
N GLY A 130 13.63 11.14 -6.73
CA GLY A 130 13.79 11.93 -5.51
C GLY A 130 12.59 11.88 -4.56
N ALA A 131 11.49 11.20 -4.95
CA ALA A 131 10.31 10.93 -4.13
C ALA A 131 9.69 12.19 -3.49
N ALA A 132 9.33 13.18 -4.31
CA ALA A 132 8.77 14.43 -3.79
C ALA A 132 7.29 14.29 -3.40
N PHE A 133 6.49 13.70 -4.29
CA PHE A 133 5.04 13.45 -4.16
C PHE A 133 4.20 14.65 -3.71
N ASN A 134 4.75 15.86 -3.82
CA ASN A 134 4.26 17.06 -3.17
C ASN A 134 4.78 18.29 -3.94
N PRO A 135 3.88 19.04 -4.61
CA PRO A 135 4.31 20.20 -5.38
C PRO A 135 5.02 21.27 -4.56
N ALA A 136 4.69 21.40 -3.26
CA ALA A 136 5.38 22.33 -2.38
C ALA A 136 6.82 21.90 -2.07
N VAL A 137 7.08 20.59 -1.99
CA VAL A 137 8.42 20.04 -1.84
C VAL A 137 9.20 20.23 -3.15
N ALA A 138 8.61 19.90 -4.30
CA ALA A 138 9.24 20.07 -5.60
C ALA A 138 9.62 21.53 -5.88
N VAL A 139 8.71 22.47 -5.64
CA VAL A 139 8.97 23.92 -5.75
C VAL A 139 10.05 24.37 -4.76
N GLY A 140 9.99 23.89 -3.51
CA GLY A 140 11.00 24.18 -2.48
C GLY A 140 12.41 23.83 -2.94
N PHE A 141 12.64 22.60 -3.42
CA PHE A 141 13.95 22.15 -3.90
C PHE A 141 14.40 22.83 -5.21
N SER A 142 13.47 23.41 -5.99
CA SER A 142 13.81 24.16 -7.21
C SER A 142 14.37 25.56 -6.95
N TYR A 143 14.17 26.17 -5.78
CA TYR A 143 14.84 27.44 -5.45
C TYR A 143 16.35 27.25 -5.47
N GLY A 144 17.08 28.13 -6.18
CA GLY A 144 18.52 28.03 -6.41
C GLY A 144 18.94 26.88 -7.34
N ASN A 145 17.96 26.25 -8.00
CA ASN A 145 18.12 25.18 -8.98
C ASN A 145 17.24 25.49 -10.21
N ASN A 146 16.99 24.48 -11.05
CA ASN A 146 16.17 24.63 -12.24
C ASN A 146 14.68 24.36 -11.93
N PHE A 147 13.82 25.35 -12.21
CA PHE A 147 12.37 25.25 -12.01
C PHE A 147 11.64 24.38 -13.05
N ARG A 148 12.29 24.01 -14.18
CA ARG A 148 11.66 23.14 -15.20
C ARG A 148 11.13 21.84 -14.60
N TRP A 149 11.88 21.28 -13.64
CA TRP A 149 11.52 20.03 -13.00
C TRP A 149 10.42 20.22 -11.96
N ALA A 150 10.38 21.33 -11.21
CA ALA A 150 9.23 21.63 -10.37
C ALA A 150 7.92 21.67 -11.17
N PHE A 151 7.93 22.22 -12.39
CA PHE A 151 6.75 22.22 -13.24
C PHE A 151 6.36 20.80 -13.70
N ALA A 152 7.33 19.99 -14.14
CA ALA A 152 7.08 18.61 -14.52
C ALA A 152 6.54 17.76 -13.36
N TRP A 153 7.09 17.94 -12.15
CA TRP A 153 6.62 17.29 -10.93
C TRP A 153 5.21 17.72 -10.58
N LEU A 154 4.92 19.02 -10.60
CA LEU A 154 3.57 19.53 -10.35
C LEU A 154 2.54 18.87 -11.28
N VAL A 155 2.83 18.78 -12.58
CA VAL A 155 1.93 18.12 -13.53
C VAL A 155 1.77 16.64 -13.21
N ALA A 156 2.86 15.92 -12.96
CA ALA A 156 2.84 14.51 -12.59
C ALA A 156 2.01 14.25 -11.31
N GLU A 157 2.22 15.08 -10.29
CA GLU A 157 1.57 15.00 -8.99
C GLU A 157 0.06 15.32 -9.10
N LEU A 158 -0.34 16.30 -9.93
CA LEU A 158 -1.76 16.58 -10.21
C LEU A 158 -2.43 15.48 -11.03
N VAL A 159 -1.71 14.84 -11.96
CA VAL A 159 -2.21 13.64 -12.66
C VAL A 159 -2.44 12.50 -11.66
N GLY A 160 -1.47 12.22 -10.79
CA GLY A 160 -1.61 11.24 -9.72
C GLY A 160 -2.81 11.52 -8.80
N ALA A 161 -2.96 12.76 -8.35
CA ALA A 161 -4.10 13.21 -7.54
C ALA A 161 -5.45 13.04 -8.24
N THR A 162 -5.51 13.29 -9.55
CA THR A 162 -6.72 13.10 -10.36
C THR A 162 -7.09 11.63 -10.45
N LEU A 163 -6.12 10.76 -10.77
CA LEU A 163 -6.32 9.31 -10.81
C LEU A 163 -6.78 8.77 -9.45
N ALA A 164 -6.29 9.34 -8.35
CA ALA A 164 -6.69 8.97 -7.00
C ALA A 164 -8.15 9.32 -6.72
N ALA A 165 -8.61 10.51 -7.13
CA ALA A 165 -10.01 10.91 -6.99
C ALA A 165 -10.95 10.03 -7.83
N ILE A 166 -10.54 9.65 -9.05
CA ILE A 166 -11.30 8.73 -9.91
C ILE A 166 -11.43 7.36 -9.26
N ASN A 167 -10.32 6.78 -8.80
CA ASN A 167 -10.33 5.46 -8.17
C ASN A 167 -11.09 5.47 -6.84
N PHE A 168 -10.98 6.54 -6.04
CA PHE A 168 -11.76 6.71 -4.83
C PHE A 168 -13.27 6.63 -5.11
N ARG A 169 -13.75 7.32 -6.15
CA ARG A 169 -15.16 7.24 -6.60
C ARG A 169 -15.55 5.84 -7.07
N ALA A 170 -14.65 5.16 -7.79
CA ALA A 170 -14.90 3.83 -8.32
C ALA A 170 -15.01 2.77 -7.22
N VAL A 171 -14.19 2.87 -6.17
CA VAL A 171 -14.18 1.89 -5.07
C VAL A 171 -15.08 2.28 -3.90
N ARG A 172 -15.64 3.50 -3.90
CA ARG A 172 -16.61 3.99 -2.91
C ARG A 172 -17.80 4.71 -3.56
N PRO A 173 -18.59 4.03 -4.40
CA PRO A 173 -19.78 4.65 -5.01
C PRO A 173 -20.78 5.15 -3.97
N GLU A 174 -20.82 4.56 -2.77
CA GLU A 174 -21.72 4.92 -1.67
C GLU A 174 -21.47 6.32 -1.09
N GLU A 175 -20.27 6.88 -1.26
CA GLU A 175 -19.94 8.24 -0.79
C GLU A 175 -20.69 9.33 -1.59
N TYR A 176 -21.13 8.97 -2.81
CA TYR A 176 -21.77 9.87 -3.77
C TYR A 176 -23.23 9.50 -4.01
N ASN A 177 -23.56 8.21 -3.97
CA ASN A 177 -24.91 7.68 -4.11
C ASN A 177 -25.25 6.84 -2.87
N PRO A 178 -25.46 7.48 -1.70
CA PRO A 178 -25.73 6.77 -0.47
C PRO A 178 -27.08 6.02 -0.59
N PRO A 179 -27.15 4.74 -0.22
CA PRO A 179 -28.42 4.02 -0.15
C PRO A 179 -29.38 4.66 0.85
N GLU A 180 -30.65 4.76 0.47
CA GLU A 180 -31.69 5.31 1.35
C GLU A 180 -31.89 4.43 2.60
N GLY A 181 -32.00 5.06 3.76
CA GLY A 181 -32.31 4.37 5.02
C GLY A 181 -31.17 3.53 5.61
N LEU A 182 -29.97 3.57 5.05
CA LEU A 182 -28.81 2.79 5.52
C LEU A 182 -27.69 3.70 6.01
N TYR A 183 -27.10 3.38 7.17
CA TYR A 183 -25.86 4.02 7.59
C TYR A 183 -24.70 3.55 6.69
N LEU A 184 -23.83 4.47 6.27
CA LEU A 184 -22.71 4.14 5.38
C LEU A 184 -21.79 3.05 5.98
N THR A 185 -21.68 2.97 7.30
CA THR A 185 -20.90 1.93 7.99
C THR A 185 -21.39 0.52 7.67
N ASP A 186 -22.70 0.39 7.43
CA ASP A 186 -23.38 -0.89 7.21
C ASP A 186 -23.51 -1.24 5.72
N TYR A 187 -23.03 -0.36 4.83
CA TYR A 187 -23.01 -0.60 3.39
C TYR A 187 -22.14 -1.81 3.05
N GLU A 188 -22.68 -2.75 2.29
CA GLU A 188 -21.93 -3.87 1.73
C GLU A 188 -21.55 -3.59 0.27
N PRO A 189 -20.26 -3.43 -0.05
CA PRO A 189 -19.84 -3.16 -1.43
C PRO A 189 -20.09 -4.35 -2.35
N LYS A 190 -20.52 -4.07 -3.58
CA LYS A 190 -20.71 -5.09 -4.62
C LYS A 190 -19.39 -5.81 -4.93
N LEU A 191 -19.48 -7.07 -5.38
CA LEU A 191 -18.30 -7.91 -5.66
C LEU A 191 -17.28 -7.23 -6.59
N HIS A 192 -17.72 -6.55 -7.67
CA HIS A 192 -16.78 -5.89 -8.58
C HIS A 192 -16.01 -4.73 -7.93
N VAL A 193 -16.63 -4.00 -6.99
CA VAL A 193 -15.96 -2.95 -6.20
C VAL A 193 -14.92 -3.56 -5.27
N ARG A 194 -15.28 -4.68 -4.63
CA ARG A 194 -14.38 -5.46 -3.79
C ARG A 194 -13.20 -6.02 -4.57
N CYS A 195 -13.43 -6.59 -5.76
CA CYS A 195 -12.40 -7.08 -6.67
C CYS A 195 -11.47 -5.97 -7.18
N ALA A 196 -12.02 -4.80 -7.54
CA ALA A 196 -11.20 -3.64 -7.92
C ALA A 196 -10.30 -3.18 -6.77
N SER A 197 -10.80 -3.24 -5.54
CA SER A 197 -10.03 -2.92 -4.33
C SER A 197 -8.91 -3.93 -4.08
N GLU A 198 -9.19 -5.23 -4.21
CA GLU A 198 -8.19 -6.30 -4.11
C GLU A 198 -7.10 -6.17 -5.17
N PHE A 199 -7.48 -5.88 -6.42
CA PHE A 199 -6.53 -5.61 -7.49
C PHE A 199 -5.64 -4.41 -7.15
N LEU A 200 -6.23 -3.27 -6.76
CA LEU A 200 -5.47 -2.05 -6.50
C LEU A 200 -4.50 -2.20 -5.31
N GLY A 201 -4.96 -2.80 -4.21
CA GLY A 201 -4.13 -3.02 -3.02
C GLY A 201 -2.98 -4.00 -3.27
N THR A 202 -3.25 -5.13 -3.93
CA THR A 202 -2.19 -6.06 -4.32
C THR A 202 -1.22 -5.41 -5.32
N PHE A 203 -1.69 -4.55 -6.22
CA PHE A 203 -0.85 -3.93 -7.25
C PHE A 203 0.16 -3.01 -6.59
N VAL A 204 -0.30 -2.15 -5.68
CA VAL A 204 0.56 -1.24 -4.92
C VAL A 204 1.57 -2.01 -4.06
N LEU A 205 1.14 -3.09 -3.40
CA LEU A 205 2.03 -3.95 -2.61
C LEU A 205 3.14 -4.55 -3.49
N VAL A 206 2.77 -5.29 -4.54
CA VAL A 206 3.72 -6.02 -5.40
C VAL A 206 4.63 -5.05 -6.15
N LEU A 207 4.10 -3.91 -6.61
CA LEU A 207 4.89 -2.87 -7.27
C LEU A 207 5.93 -2.29 -6.30
N THR A 208 5.54 -2.00 -5.05
CA THR A 208 6.46 -1.50 -4.03
C THR A 208 7.55 -2.52 -3.72
N VAL A 209 7.21 -3.82 -3.59
CA VAL A 209 8.20 -4.89 -3.43
C VAL A 209 9.20 -4.87 -4.58
N GLY A 210 8.73 -4.92 -5.83
CA GLY A 210 9.59 -5.00 -7.00
C GLY A 210 10.47 -3.77 -7.25
N LEU A 211 9.96 -2.56 -6.95
CA LEU A 211 10.75 -1.33 -7.02
C LEU A 211 11.86 -1.31 -5.95
N ASN A 212 11.58 -1.80 -4.73
CA ASN A 212 12.62 -1.94 -3.71
C ASN A 212 13.69 -2.97 -4.12
N LEU A 213 13.30 -4.10 -4.71
CA LEU A 213 14.23 -5.09 -5.25
C LEU A 213 15.10 -4.47 -6.35
N THR A 214 14.48 -3.70 -7.25
CA THR A 214 15.17 -2.99 -8.33
C THR A 214 16.21 -2.01 -7.80
N MET A 215 15.95 -1.36 -6.66
CA MET A 215 16.86 -0.41 -6.03
C MET A 215 17.90 -1.04 -5.09
N GLY A 216 17.76 -2.32 -4.73
CA GLY A 216 18.69 -3.02 -3.83
C GLY A 216 18.74 -2.43 -2.42
N LEU A 217 17.64 -1.85 -1.92
CA LEU A 217 17.62 -1.11 -0.66
C LEU A 217 17.46 -2.03 0.56
N ARG A 218 18.18 -1.72 1.63
CA ARG A 218 18.20 -2.51 2.89
C ARG A 218 16.89 -2.50 3.68
N ALA A 219 15.98 -1.57 3.38
CA ALA A 219 14.69 -1.41 4.07
C ALA A 219 13.48 -1.90 3.25
N ALA A 220 13.71 -2.76 2.24
CA ALA A 220 12.67 -3.26 1.33
C ALA A 220 11.44 -3.84 2.06
N SER A 221 11.67 -4.62 3.11
CA SER A 221 10.60 -5.24 3.91
C SER A 221 9.74 -4.20 4.62
N PHE A 222 10.36 -3.14 5.16
CA PHE A 222 9.66 -2.07 5.85
C PHE A 222 8.86 -1.20 4.88
N SER A 223 9.42 -0.89 3.71
CA SER A 223 8.75 -0.16 2.63
C SER A 223 7.54 -0.93 2.09
N SER A 224 7.70 -2.22 1.82
CA SER A 224 6.62 -3.09 1.32
C SER A 224 5.52 -3.29 2.36
N ALA A 225 5.89 -3.44 3.64
CA ALA A 225 4.95 -3.45 4.74
C ALA A 225 4.18 -2.13 4.87
N ALA A 226 4.83 -0.98 4.68
CA ALA A 226 4.15 0.30 4.71
C ALA A 226 3.13 0.45 3.56
N ALA A 227 3.44 -0.05 2.36
CA ALA A 227 2.48 -0.11 1.25
C ALA A 227 1.27 -1.01 1.58
N LEU A 228 1.50 -2.17 2.20
CA LEU A 228 0.42 -3.02 2.70
C LEU A 228 -0.43 -2.28 3.74
N MET A 229 0.20 -1.66 4.75
CA MET A 229 -0.51 -0.97 5.83
C MET A 229 -1.42 0.15 5.30
N CYS A 230 -0.91 1.03 4.44
CA CYS A 230 -1.68 2.16 3.95
C CYS A 230 -2.87 1.72 3.08
N MET A 231 -2.69 0.67 2.27
CA MET A 231 -3.77 0.11 1.47
C MET A 231 -4.78 -0.66 2.32
N THR A 232 -4.36 -1.39 3.35
CA THR A 232 -5.28 -2.09 4.26
C THR A 232 -6.14 -1.09 5.05
N TYR A 233 -5.57 0.01 5.55
CA TYR A 233 -6.37 1.08 6.16
C TYR A 233 -7.31 1.75 5.17
N SER A 234 -6.92 1.85 3.90
CA SER A 234 -7.73 2.51 2.87
C SER A 234 -8.90 1.67 2.39
N LEU A 235 -8.75 0.36 2.29
CA LEU A 235 -9.69 -0.54 1.60
C LEU A 235 -10.23 -1.68 2.49
N GLY A 236 -9.84 -1.73 3.76
CA GLY A 236 -10.27 -2.78 4.69
C GLY A 236 -11.79 -2.85 4.86
N ASN A 237 -12.50 -1.72 4.93
CA ASN A 237 -13.97 -1.70 4.93
C ASN A 237 -14.60 -1.82 3.54
N VAL A 238 -13.80 -1.91 2.47
CA VAL A 238 -14.31 -2.13 1.11
C VAL A 238 -14.29 -3.61 0.77
N SER A 239 -13.11 -4.25 0.74
CA SER A 239 -12.96 -5.67 0.39
C SER A 239 -12.58 -6.58 1.57
N GLY A 240 -12.27 -6.02 2.74
CA GLY A 240 -11.53 -6.74 3.78
C GLY A 240 -10.01 -6.61 3.62
N ALA A 241 -9.52 -6.10 2.48
CA ALA A 241 -8.10 -5.89 2.17
C ALA A 241 -7.23 -7.14 2.37
N HIS A 242 -7.61 -8.25 1.72
CA HIS A 242 -6.88 -9.51 1.82
C HIS A 242 -5.50 -9.41 1.16
N PHE A 243 -5.47 -8.87 -0.06
CA PHE A 243 -4.31 -8.60 -0.91
C PHE A 243 -3.30 -9.75 -1.11
N ASN A 244 -3.68 -10.96 -0.70
CA ASN A 244 -2.83 -12.14 -0.62
C ASN A 244 -3.69 -13.40 -0.77
N PRO A 245 -3.43 -14.26 -1.76
CA PRO A 245 -4.18 -15.49 -1.94
C PRO A 245 -4.17 -16.43 -0.74
N ALA A 246 -3.07 -16.49 0.03
CA ALA A 246 -2.99 -17.30 1.25
C ALA A 246 -3.85 -16.74 2.39
N VAL A 247 -3.96 -15.41 2.50
CA VAL A 247 -4.88 -14.75 3.45
C VAL A 247 -6.33 -15.00 3.04
N THR A 248 -6.65 -14.84 1.75
CA THR A 248 -8.00 -15.15 1.22
C THR A 248 -8.39 -16.59 1.51
N LEU A 249 -7.47 -17.53 1.27
CA LEU A 249 -7.68 -18.94 1.60
C LEU A 249 -7.95 -19.13 3.10
N ALA A 250 -7.15 -18.52 3.97
CA ALA A 250 -7.33 -18.61 5.42
C ALA A 250 -8.71 -18.08 5.87
N VAL A 251 -9.18 -16.98 5.31
CA VAL A 251 -10.49 -16.40 5.62
C VAL A 251 -11.62 -17.32 5.16
N VAL A 252 -11.56 -17.84 3.93
CA VAL A 252 -12.56 -18.79 3.40
C VAL A 252 -12.58 -20.08 4.23
N LEU A 253 -11.42 -20.67 4.49
CA LEU A 253 -11.30 -21.91 5.27
C LEU A 253 -11.63 -21.73 6.76
N SER A 254 -11.65 -20.48 7.26
CA SER A 254 -12.13 -20.23 8.61
C SER A 254 -13.62 -20.55 8.79
N GLY A 255 -14.41 -20.63 7.71
CA GLY A 255 -15.79 -21.14 7.74
C GLY A 255 -16.79 -20.29 8.51
N ARG A 256 -16.53 -18.98 8.66
CA ARG A 256 -17.35 -18.02 9.44
C ARG A 256 -18.08 -16.98 8.58
N ASP A 257 -18.35 -17.30 7.32
CA ASP A 257 -19.06 -16.44 6.35
C ASP A 257 -18.48 -15.02 6.17
N LYS A 258 -17.19 -14.84 6.49
CA LYS A 258 -16.48 -13.56 6.29
C LYS A 258 -16.07 -13.33 4.84
N CYS A 259 -15.96 -14.40 4.06
CA CYS A 259 -15.72 -14.38 2.64
C CYS A 259 -16.29 -15.67 2.04
N LEU A 260 -17.26 -15.55 1.14
CA LEU A 260 -17.81 -16.71 0.45
C LEU A 260 -16.72 -17.36 -0.43
N PRO A 261 -16.68 -18.70 -0.60
CA PRO A 261 -15.68 -19.35 -1.44
C PRO A 261 -15.62 -18.79 -2.87
N ALA A 262 -16.76 -18.43 -3.46
CA ALA A 262 -16.82 -17.83 -4.79
C ALA A 262 -16.20 -16.42 -4.83
N ASP A 263 -16.47 -15.58 -3.84
CA ASP A 263 -15.84 -14.26 -3.69
C ASP A 263 -14.34 -14.41 -3.48
N GLY A 264 -13.93 -15.37 -2.66
CA GLY A 264 -12.52 -15.69 -2.41
C GLY A 264 -11.80 -16.12 -3.69
N ALA A 265 -12.43 -16.93 -4.53
CA ALA A 265 -11.87 -17.28 -5.84
C ALA A 265 -11.71 -16.05 -6.74
N ALA A 266 -12.71 -15.17 -6.78
CA ALA A 266 -12.62 -13.91 -7.53
C ALA A 266 -11.50 -13.00 -7.00
N TYR A 267 -11.29 -12.95 -5.69
CA TYR A 267 -10.19 -12.21 -5.07
C TYR A 267 -8.83 -12.77 -5.48
N VAL A 268 -8.63 -14.08 -5.39
CA VAL A 268 -7.37 -14.73 -5.78
C VAL A 268 -7.04 -14.44 -7.24
N ILE A 269 -8.03 -14.50 -8.15
CA ILE A 269 -7.84 -14.15 -9.56
C ILE A 269 -7.37 -12.70 -9.70
N CYS A 270 -8.05 -11.75 -9.03
CA CYS A 270 -7.67 -10.34 -9.06
C CYS A 270 -6.26 -10.09 -8.50
N GLN A 271 -5.92 -10.72 -7.38
CA GLN A 271 -4.62 -10.61 -6.72
C GLN A 271 -3.49 -11.16 -7.60
N VAL A 272 -3.69 -12.31 -8.24
CA VAL A 272 -2.71 -12.92 -9.16
C VAL A 272 -2.51 -12.06 -10.41
N MET A 273 -3.60 -11.60 -11.04
CA MET A 273 -3.51 -10.69 -12.21
C MET A 273 -2.80 -9.39 -11.83
N SER A 274 -3.15 -8.82 -10.69
CA SER A 274 -2.49 -7.64 -10.14
C SER A 274 -1.00 -7.85 -9.94
N GLY A 275 -0.60 -8.98 -9.34
CA GLY A 275 0.80 -9.34 -9.12
C GLY A 275 1.56 -9.42 -10.44
N ALA A 276 0.99 -10.08 -11.45
CA ALA A 276 1.58 -10.15 -12.78
C ALA A 276 1.75 -8.77 -13.45
N CYS A 277 0.71 -7.92 -13.40
CA CYS A 277 0.77 -6.56 -13.94
C CYS A 277 1.84 -5.71 -13.25
N ALA A 278 1.91 -5.75 -11.92
CA ALA A 278 2.95 -5.05 -11.17
C ALA A 278 4.35 -5.59 -11.52
N GLY A 279 4.49 -6.92 -11.63
CA GLY A 279 5.68 -7.64 -12.09
C GLY A 279 6.23 -7.10 -13.41
N VAL A 280 5.36 -7.06 -14.42
CA VAL A 280 5.71 -6.53 -15.75
C VAL A 280 6.11 -5.05 -15.64
N LEU A 281 5.39 -4.23 -14.89
CA LEU A 281 5.70 -2.81 -14.75
C LEU A 281 7.08 -2.58 -14.12
N TYR A 282 7.37 -3.14 -12.95
CA TYR A 282 8.67 -2.90 -12.31
C TYR A 282 9.82 -3.57 -13.05
N SER A 283 9.58 -4.59 -13.89
CA SER A 283 10.62 -5.14 -14.77
C SER A 283 11.18 -4.10 -15.74
N GLN A 284 10.37 -3.10 -16.14
CA GLN A 284 10.81 -1.99 -16.99
C GLN A 284 11.75 -1.05 -16.23
N PHE A 285 11.45 -0.78 -14.96
CA PHE A 285 12.35 -0.03 -14.07
C PHE A 285 13.63 -0.84 -13.80
N HIS A 286 13.52 -2.15 -13.67
CA HIS A 286 14.66 -3.04 -13.49
C HIS A 286 15.60 -3.00 -14.69
N ALA A 287 15.05 -3.02 -15.91
CA ALA A 287 15.82 -2.93 -17.15
C ALA A 287 16.62 -1.63 -17.29
N ALA A 288 16.06 -0.51 -16.84
CA ALA A 288 16.75 0.78 -16.86
C ALA A 288 17.59 1.05 -15.60
N GLY A 289 17.41 0.25 -14.56
CA GLY A 289 17.90 0.55 -13.21
C GLY A 289 19.33 0.10 -12.93
N PRO A 290 19.86 0.48 -11.76
CA PRO A 290 21.22 0.11 -11.33
C PRO A 290 21.41 -1.40 -11.15
N SER A 291 20.31 -2.13 -10.97
CA SER A 291 20.32 -3.58 -10.77
C SER A 291 20.06 -4.39 -12.04
N THR A 292 20.01 -3.78 -13.24
CA THR A 292 19.71 -4.48 -14.51
C THR A 292 20.50 -5.77 -14.74
N GLY A 293 21.74 -5.87 -14.22
CA GLY A 293 22.57 -7.07 -14.32
C GLY A 293 22.20 -8.20 -13.35
N LEU A 294 21.31 -7.97 -12.40
CA LEU A 294 20.87 -8.92 -11.37
C LEU A 294 19.58 -9.59 -11.81
N THR A 295 19.39 -10.85 -11.43
CA THR A 295 18.14 -11.57 -11.70
C THR A 295 17.38 -11.68 -10.39
N PHE A 296 16.07 -11.45 -10.40
CA PHE A 296 15.28 -11.53 -9.17
C PHE A 296 15.28 -12.97 -8.65
N ALA A 297 15.67 -13.13 -7.39
CA ALA A 297 15.70 -14.43 -6.75
C ALA A 297 14.25 -14.85 -6.39
N LEU A 298 13.81 -15.96 -6.96
CA LEU A 298 12.63 -16.72 -6.52
C LEU A 298 13.09 -18.17 -6.25
N GLN A 299 14.08 -18.26 -5.39
CA GLN A 299 14.81 -19.49 -5.07
C GLN A 299 15.49 -19.31 -3.72
N PRO A 300 15.90 -20.41 -3.06
CA PRO A 300 16.63 -20.31 -1.79
C PRO A 300 17.86 -19.39 -1.92
N GLY A 301 18.11 -18.61 -0.87
CA GLY A 301 19.30 -17.79 -0.76
C GLY A 301 20.58 -18.63 -0.65
N ASP A 302 21.73 -18.00 -0.87
CA ASP A 302 23.03 -18.67 -0.84
C ASP A 302 23.26 -19.40 0.50
N GLY A 303 23.58 -20.69 0.41
CA GLY A 303 23.78 -21.55 1.59
C GLY A 303 22.52 -22.18 2.19
N TYR A 304 21.34 -21.92 1.61
CA TYR A 304 20.06 -22.49 2.05
C TYR A 304 19.47 -23.45 1.02
N GLY A 305 18.78 -24.49 1.50
CA GLY A 305 18.09 -25.47 0.65
C GLY A 305 16.62 -25.11 0.39
N PRO A 306 15.96 -25.78 -0.57
CA PRO A 306 14.54 -25.60 -0.88
C PRO A 306 13.62 -25.77 0.34
N ASN A 307 13.93 -26.75 1.21
CA ASN A 307 13.12 -27.01 2.41
C ASN A 307 13.24 -25.88 3.44
N SER A 308 14.44 -25.35 3.69
CA SER A 308 14.60 -24.21 4.60
C SER A 308 13.86 -22.98 4.09
N ALA A 309 13.91 -22.70 2.78
CA ALA A 309 13.17 -21.60 2.18
C ALA A 309 11.65 -21.82 2.26
N GLY A 310 11.17 -23.02 1.94
CA GLY A 310 9.75 -23.35 1.99
C GLY A 310 9.16 -23.28 3.40
N VAL A 311 9.87 -23.81 4.41
CA VAL A 311 9.41 -23.79 5.81
C VAL A 311 9.28 -22.36 6.34
N VAL A 312 10.23 -21.47 6.02
CA VAL A 312 10.16 -20.09 6.48
C VAL A 312 9.08 -19.28 5.76
N GLU A 313 8.87 -19.51 4.46
CA GLU A 313 7.74 -18.96 3.70
C GLU A 313 6.40 -19.39 4.30
N MET A 314 6.24 -20.68 4.58
CA MET A 314 5.06 -21.24 5.23
C MET A 314 4.83 -20.60 6.60
N PHE A 315 5.86 -20.54 7.45
CA PHE A 315 5.74 -20.03 8.81
C PHE A 315 5.35 -18.55 8.87
N PHE A 316 6.03 -17.68 8.10
CA PHE A 316 5.70 -16.25 8.15
C PHE A 316 4.42 -15.91 7.39
N THR A 317 4.02 -16.71 6.39
CA THR A 317 2.68 -16.61 5.79
C THR A 317 1.60 -17.03 6.79
N PHE A 318 1.86 -18.09 7.57
CA PHE A 318 1.00 -18.49 8.69
C PHE A 318 0.84 -17.36 9.71
N VAL A 319 1.93 -16.75 10.17
CA VAL A 319 1.89 -15.64 11.15
C VAL A 319 1.08 -14.47 10.59
N LEU A 320 1.30 -14.10 9.32
CA LEU A 320 0.56 -13.04 8.64
C LEU A 320 -0.94 -13.35 8.54
N ALA A 321 -1.30 -14.54 8.05
CA ALA A 321 -2.70 -14.94 7.86
C ALA A 321 -3.43 -15.14 9.19
N TYR A 322 -2.75 -15.66 10.22
CA TYR A 322 -3.30 -15.80 11.56
C TYR A 322 -3.55 -14.42 12.20
N ALA A 323 -2.57 -13.51 12.11
CA ALA A 323 -2.75 -12.13 12.59
C ALA A 323 -3.88 -11.41 11.84
N PHE A 324 -4.03 -11.66 10.53
CA PHE A 324 -5.15 -11.17 9.75
C PHE A 324 -6.48 -11.70 10.30
N LEU A 325 -6.62 -13.02 10.49
CA LEU A 325 -7.85 -13.59 11.07
C LEU A 325 -8.15 -12.96 12.44
N ALA A 326 -7.19 -12.94 13.35
CA ALA A 326 -7.33 -12.40 14.69
C ALA A 326 -7.68 -10.89 14.72
N CYS A 327 -7.09 -10.08 13.84
CA CYS A 327 -7.26 -8.62 13.89
C CYS A 327 -8.35 -8.08 12.95
N ALA A 328 -8.61 -8.76 11.83
CA ALA A 328 -9.49 -8.28 10.77
C ALA A 328 -10.84 -9.01 10.74
N THR A 329 -10.97 -10.19 11.35
CA THR A 329 -12.18 -11.02 11.17
C THR A 329 -12.87 -11.44 12.47
N VAL A 330 -12.20 -11.33 13.62
CA VAL A 330 -12.82 -11.48 14.95
C VAL A 330 -13.87 -10.39 15.15
N GLY A 331 -14.98 -10.70 15.81
CA GLY A 331 -15.95 -9.68 16.21
C GLY A 331 -15.25 -8.62 17.07
N ALA A 332 -15.35 -7.34 16.73
CA ALA A 332 -14.75 -6.32 17.59
C ALA A 332 -15.45 -6.41 18.96
N PRO A 333 -14.74 -6.48 20.09
CA PRO A 333 -15.35 -6.09 21.36
C PRO A 333 -15.61 -4.59 21.24
N GLY A 334 -16.76 -4.24 20.66
CA GLY A 334 -17.18 -2.86 20.55
C GLY A 334 -17.16 -2.29 21.96
N SER A 335 -16.27 -1.32 22.19
CA SER A 335 -16.44 -0.51 23.37
C SER A 335 -17.63 0.41 23.10
N TRP A 336 -18.29 0.90 24.15
CA TRP A 336 -19.29 1.96 24.00
C TRP A 336 -18.73 3.25 23.37
N ARG A 337 -17.39 3.36 23.22
CA ARG A 337 -16.69 4.53 22.66
C ARG A 337 -16.36 4.41 21.18
N THR A 338 -16.10 3.20 20.68
CA THR A 338 -15.66 3.00 19.29
C THR A 338 -15.88 1.56 18.84
N THR A 339 -16.25 1.44 17.57
CA THR A 339 -16.39 0.20 16.80
C THR A 339 -15.24 0.00 15.81
N GLN A 340 -14.39 1.01 15.65
CA GLN A 340 -13.28 1.04 14.70
C GLN A 340 -12.11 0.16 15.16
N ARG A 341 -11.39 -0.41 14.19
CA ARG A 341 -10.22 -1.25 14.45
C ARG A 341 -8.93 -0.55 14.06
N PHE A 342 -8.36 0.20 15.01
CA PHE A 342 -7.19 1.02 14.72
C PHE A 342 -5.91 0.21 14.49
N TYR A 343 -5.80 -1.00 15.05
CA TYR A 343 -4.56 -1.77 15.06
C TYR A 343 -4.42 -2.77 13.91
N THR A 344 -5.49 -3.06 13.16
CA THR A 344 -5.52 -4.19 12.21
C THR A 344 -4.41 -4.11 11.16
N ALA A 345 -4.32 -3.00 10.42
CA ALA A 345 -3.30 -2.89 9.37
C ALA A 345 -1.88 -2.81 9.94
N LEU A 346 -1.69 -2.14 11.09
CA LEU A 346 -0.39 -2.09 11.78
C LEU A 346 0.11 -3.49 12.18
N ALA A 347 -0.77 -4.33 12.73
CA ALA A 347 -0.44 -5.71 13.10
C ALA A 347 -0.04 -6.54 11.86
N ILE A 348 -0.87 -6.50 10.80
CA ILE A 348 -0.63 -7.22 9.54
C ILE A 348 0.70 -6.76 8.90
N GLY A 349 0.95 -5.45 8.80
CA GLY A 349 2.19 -4.92 8.24
C GLY A 349 3.42 -5.22 9.11
N SER A 350 3.26 -5.31 10.42
CA SER A 350 4.33 -5.71 11.33
C SER A 350 4.75 -7.17 11.12
N CYS A 351 3.81 -8.06 10.78
CA CYS A 351 4.14 -9.44 10.37
C CYS A 351 5.00 -9.46 9.10
N VAL A 352 4.67 -8.65 8.09
CA VAL A 352 5.47 -8.53 6.85
C VAL A 352 6.85 -7.95 7.13
N THR A 353 6.94 -6.95 8.01
CA THR A 353 8.22 -6.37 8.42
C THR A 353 9.09 -7.45 9.11
N ALA A 354 8.53 -8.15 10.10
CA ALA A 354 9.24 -9.18 10.84
C ALA A 354 9.69 -10.33 9.94
N GLY A 355 8.79 -10.84 9.08
CA GLY A 355 9.10 -11.93 8.14
C GLY A 355 10.16 -11.52 7.12
N GLY A 356 9.96 -10.39 6.44
CA GLY A 356 10.92 -9.93 5.43
C GLY A 356 12.33 -9.70 6.00
N PHE A 357 12.48 -9.19 7.23
CA PHE A 357 13.79 -9.08 7.87
C PHE A 357 14.36 -10.41 8.36
N ALA A 358 13.52 -11.28 8.93
CA ALA A 358 13.96 -12.56 9.46
C ALA A 358 14.38 -13.55 8.37
N VAL A 359 13.66 -13.57 7.24
CA VAL A 359 13.77 -14.66 6.26
C VAL A 359 14.14 -14.20 4.85
N GLY A 360 14.30 -12.89 4.62
CA GLY A 360 14.67 -12.35 3.32
C GLY A 360 15.97 -12.93 2.74
N ARG A 361 16.94 -13.30 3.58
CA ARG A 361 18.19 -13.97 3.14
C ARG A 361 18.04 -15.47 2.88
N ILE A 362 16.97 -16.09 3.36
CA ILE A 362 16.73 -17.54 3.27
C ILE A 362 15.85 -17.85 2.06
N SER A 363 14.73 -17.15 1.91
CA SER A 363 13.73 -17.40 0.85
C SER A 363 13.42 -16.20 -0.04
N GLY A 364 13.85 -14.99 0.34
CA GLY A 364 13.37 -13.74 -0.26
C GLY A 364 12.24 -13.08 0.54
N GLY A 365 11.52 -13.86 1.37
CA GLY A 365 10.45 -13.33 2.22
C GLY A 365 9.24 -12.86 1.43
N GLU A 366 8.76 -13.69 0.51
CA GLU A 366 7.68 -13.39 -0.42
C GLU A 366 6.32 -13.33 0.30
N LEU A 367 6.06 -14.33 1.16
CA LEU A 367 4.93 -14.45 2.09
C LEU A 367 3.52 -14.31 1.47
N ASN A 368 3.44 -14.32 0.15
CA ASN A 368 2.25 -13.99 -0.62
C ASN A 368 2.38 -14.55 -2.05
N PRO A 369 1.47 -15.46 -2.47
CA PRO A 369 1.51 -16.01 -3.83
C PRO A 369 1.43 -14.95 -4.93
N ALA A 370 0.74 -13.84 -4.72
CA ALA A 370 0.68 -12.74 -5.70
C ALA A 370 2.01 -11.99 -5.84
N VAL A 371 2.81 -11.90 -4.76
CA VAL A 371 4.16 -11.33 -4.82
C VAL A 371 5.08 -12.28 -5.58
N SER A 372 5.03 -13.58 -5.29
CA SER A 372 5.79 -14.59 -6.03
C SER A 372 5.45 -14.63 -7.53
N VAL A 373 4.16 -14.47 -7.88
CA VAL A 373 3.72 -14.31 -9.28
C VAL A 373 4.29 -13.03 -9.90
N GLY A 374 4.34 -11.92 -9.15
CA GLY A 374 4.98 -10.69 -9.60
C GLY A 374 6.46 -10.88 -9.93
N VAL A 375 7.21 -11.52 -9.04
CA VAL A 375 8.63 -11.85 -9.25
C VAL A 375 8.83 -12.75 -10.47
N ALA A 376 8.01 -13.80 -10.61
CA ALA A 376 8.07 -14.68 -11.76
C ALA A 376 7.73 -13.94 -13.08
N SER A 377 6.71 -13.09 -13.07
CA SER A 377 6.29 -12.29 -14.24
C SER A 377 7.36 -11.28 -14.63
N ALA A 378 8.01 -10.64 -13.65
CA ALA A 378 9.12 -9.73 -13.91
C ALA A 378 10.30 -10.47 -14.55
N ASN A 379 10.66 -11.65 -14.03
CA ASN A 379 11.71 -12.49 -14.59
C ASN A 379 11.38 -13.00 -16.01
N LEU A 380 10.11 -13.17 -16.37
CA LEU A 380 9.70 -13.49 -17.74
C LEU A 380 9.83 -12.28 -18.68
N ALA A 381 9.53 -11.07 -18.17
CA ALA A 381 9.58 -9.84 -18.95
C ALA A 381 11.02 -9.32 -19.15
N HIS A 382 11.85 -9.38 -18.10
CA HIS A 382 13.25 -8.98 -18.15
C HIS A 382 14.05 -9.64 -17.01
N TRP A 383 15.19 -10.26 -17.34
CA TRP A 383 16.12 -10.83 -16.38
C TRP A 383 17.55 -10.31 -16.63
N GLY A 384 18.40 -10.41 -15.61
CA GLY A 384 19.78 -9.95 -15.66
C GLY A 384 20.75 -10.95 -16.29
N ARG A 385 21.99 -10.98 -15.79
CA ARG A 385 23.08 -11.77 -16.40
C ARG A 385 22.93 -13.28 -16.22
N ARG A 386 22.20 -13.71 -15.19
CA ARG A 386 21.98 -15.13 -14.88
C ARG A 386 20.59 -15.55 -15.34
N PRO A 387 20.41 -16.79 -15.83
CA PRO A 387 19.08 -17.28 -16.17
C PRO A 387 18.17 -17.21 -14.93
N PRO A 388 16.91 -16.80 -15.10
CA PRO A 388 15.98 -16.73 -13.98
C PRO A 388 15.62 -18.14 -13.47
N PRO A 389 15.19 -18.24 -12.21
CA PRO A 389 14.55 -19.45 -11.72
C PRO A 389 13.38 -19.84 -12.64
N PRO A 390 13.10 -21.15 -12.83
CA PRO A 390 11.97 -21.58 -13.63
C PRO A 390 10.65 -21.08 -13.02
N PHE A 391 9.63 -20.88 -13.85
CA PHE A 391 8.29 -20.49 -13.38
C PHE A 391 7.74 -21.48 -12.34
N ALA A 392 8.14 -22.76 -12.40
CA ALA A 392 7.81 -23.77 -11.40
C ALA A 392 8.20 -23.37 -9.96
N SER A 393 9.25 -22.56 -9.77
CA SER A 393 9.61 -22.02 -8.45
C SER A 393 8.48 -21.17 -7.84
N CYS A 394 7.78 -20.39 -8.65
CA CYS A 394 6.61 -19.62 -8.22
C CYS A 394 5.52 -20.53 -7.67
N ILE A 395 5.27 -21.66 -8.33
CA ILE A 395 4.27 -22.64 -7.91
C ILE A 395 4.69 -23.26 -6.56
N VAL A 396 5.95 -23.66 -6.42
CA VAL A 396 6.48 -24.24 -5.17
C VAL A 396 6.37 -23.26 -4.00
N TYR A 397 6.78 -22.00 -4.18
CA TYR A 397 6.63 -20.97 -3.15
C TYR A 397 5.17 -20.73 -2.78
N SER A 398 4.30 -20.63 -3.78
CA SER A 398 2.87 -20.44 -3.59
C SER A 398 2.26 -21.58 -2.78
N LEU A 399 2.66 -22.83 -3.02
CA LEU A 399 2.17 -23.99 -2.25
C LEU A 399 2.55 -23.87 -0.76
N TRP A 400 3.81 -23.54 -0.44
CA TRP A 400 4.24 -23.33 0.95
C TRP A 400 3.48 -22.20 1.63
N GLN A 401 3.26 -21.09 0.93
CA GLN A 401 2.50 -19.94 1.44
C GLN A 401 1.03 -20.29 1.67
N LEU A 402 0.38 -20.99 0.73
CA LEU A 402 -0.99 -21.48 0.88
C LEU A 402 -1.11 -22.48 2.04
N THR A 403 -0.12 -23.35 2.26
CA THR A 403 -0.05 -24.19 3.46
C THR A 403 0.01 -23.35 4.72
N GLY A 404 0.77 -22.25 4.74
CA GLY A 404 0.76 -21.28 5.84
C GLY A 404 -0.63 -20.70 6.12
N GLY A 405 -1.36 -20.31 5.07
CA GLY A 405 -2.75 -19.84 5.18
C GLY A 405 -3.72 -20.90 5.73
N LEU A 406 -3.61 -22.15 5.27
CA LEU A 406 -4.37 -23.29 5.80
C LEU A 406 -4.07 -23.52 7.30
N LEU A 407 -2.79 -23.52 7.69
CA LEU A 407 -2.41 -23.67 9.09
C LEU A 407 -2.97 -22.53 9.94
N ALA A 408 -3.02 -21.31 9.40
CA ALA A 408 -3.59 -20.17 10.10
C ALA A 408 -5.07 -20.36 10.41
N SER A 409 -5.87 -20.86 9.46
CA SER A 409 -7.29 -21.14 9.72
C SER A 409 -7.50 -22.24 10.75
N VAL A 410 -6.67 -23.29 10.74
CA VAL A 410 -6.73 -24.39 11.72
C VAL A 410 -6.35 -23.90 13.12
N VAL A 411 -5.23 -23.18 13.26
CA VAL A 411 -4.80 -22.67 14.58
C VAL A 411 -5.77 -21.60 15.08
N PHE A 412 -6.34 -20.79 14.19
CA PHE A 412 -7.37 -19.82 14.56
C PHE A 412 -8.60 -20.48 15.18
N SER A 413 -9.09 -21.60 14.62
CA SER A 413 -10.24 -22.30 15.20
C SER A 413 -9.98 -22.89 16.59
N LEU A 414 -8.73 -23.29 16.86
CA LEU A 414 -8.30 -23.78 18.17
C LEU A 414 -8.15 -22.66 19.21
N THR A 415 -7.72 -21.48 18.77
CA THR A 415 -7.41 -20.34 19.67
C THR A 415 -8.59 -19.40 19.87
N HIS A 416 -9.54 -19.38 18.94
CA HIS A 416 -10.74 -18.53 18.99
C HIS A 416 -12.03 -19.37 18.86
N PRO A 417 -12.23 -20.42 19.69
CA PRO A 417 -13.41 -21.29 19.57
C PRO A 417 -14.73 -20.54 19.78
N ASP A 418 -14.72 -19.41 20.50
CA ASP A 418 -15.90 -18.58 20.72
C ASP A 418 -16.43 -17.94 19.44
N GLU A 419 -15.56 -17.69 18.45
CA GLU A 419 -15.95 -17.16 17.13
C GLU A 419 -16.75 -18.16 16.28
N TYR A 420 -16.87 -19.41 16.73
CA TYR A 420 -17.61 -20.49 16.08
C TYR A 420 -18.91 -20.85 16.81
N LYS A 421 -19.11 -20.31 18.02
CA LYS A 421 -20.33 -20.50 18.76
C LYS A 421 -21.41 -19.64 18.11
N LYS A 422 -22.50 -20.26 17.65
CA LYS A 422 -23.71 -19.51 17.30
C LYS A 422 -24.23 -18.89 18.60
N GLU A 423 -24.38 -17.57 18.66
CA GLU A 423 -25.16 -16.97 19.74
C GLU A 423 -26.53 -17.66 19.76
N PRO A 424 -27.03 -18.11 20.93
CA PRO A 424 -28.43 -18.53 21.01
C PRO A 424 -29.24 -17.33 20.53
N LEU A 425 -30.16 -17.57 19.58
CA LEU A 425 -31.10 -16.58 19.08
C LEU A 425 -31.76 -15.89 20.28
N LEU A 426 -31.21 -14.76 20.71
CA LEU A 426 -31.91 -13.86 21.60
C LEU A 426 -32.97 -13.24 20.73
N ALA A 427 -34.17 -13.80 20.83
CA ALA A 427 -35.39 -13.19 20.36
C ALA A 427 -35.37 -11.70 20.73
N LYS A 428 -35.24 -10.85 19.72
CA LYS A 428 -35.52 -9.43 19.78
C LYS A 428 -36.48 -9.11 18.67
#